data_AF-A0A3Q0JFW4-F1
#
_entry.id   AF-A0A3Q0JFW4-F1
#
_cell.length_a   1.000
_cell.length_b   1.000
_cell.length_c   1.000
_cell.angle_alpha   90.00
_cell.angle_beta   90.00
_cell.angle_gamma   90.00
#
_symmetry.space_group_name_H-M   'P 1'
#
loop_
_entity.id
_entity.type
_entity.pdbx_description
1 polymer ?
#
loop_
_entity_poly.entity_id
_entity_poly.type
_entity_poly.pdbx_seq_one_letter_code
_entity_poly.pdbx_strand_id
1 'polypeptide(L)'
;MTEEKIITAVEWANEKLRRAQSAINENPWDIEAWGILIREAQTRWINEVRPFFEQLVTTYPTTGRYWKIYIEQEVGYYIAYEQSINPIIAEKIILVAIN
;
A
#
# COMPACT_ATOMS: atom_id res chain seq x y z
N MET A 1 -27.13 10.86 8.81
CA MET A 1 -26.29 11.80 8.03
C MET A 1 -24.96 11.90 8.75
N THR A 2 -23.93 11.11 8.45
CA THR A 2 -23.58 10.33 7.25
C THR A 2 -22.68 9.16 7.69
N GLU A 3 -23.16 7.92 7.54
CA GLU A 3 -22.38 6.68 7.75
C GLU A 3 -21.54 6.33 6.50
N GLU A 4 -21.04 7.34 5.79
CA GLU A 4 -20.19 7.19 4.59
C GLU A 4 -18.70 7.42 4.88
N LYS A 5 -18.28 7.35 6.15
CA LYS A 5 -16.89 7.62 6.55
C LYS A 5 -16.10 6.37 6.93
N ILE A 6 -16.45 5.20 6.38
CA ILE A 6 -15.84 3.91 6.74
C ILE A 6 -15.44 3.13 5.49
N ILE A 7 -14.59 3.67 4.61
CA ILE A 7 -13.87 2.83 3.61
C ILE A 7 -12.39 3.22 3.40
N THR A 8 -11.88 4.39 3.82
CA THR A 8 -10.58 4.86 3.30
C THR A 8 -9.43 5.08 4.30
N ALA A 9 -9.61 4.85 5.60
CA ALA A 9 -8.55 5.05 6.57
C ALA A 9 -7.73 3.76 6.77
N VAL A 10 -6.41 3.83 6.58
CA VAL A 10 -5.51 2.73 6.92
C VAL A 10 -5.46 2.57 8.45
N GLU A 11 -5.82 1.39 8.94
CA GLU A 11 -5.69 1.06 10.36
C GLU A 11 -4.23 0.79 10.72
N TRP A 12 -3.68 1.58 11.65
CA TRP A 12 -2.28 1.51 12.07
C TRP A 12 -2.12 0.77 13.40
N ALA A 13 -1.18 -0.18 13.45
CA ALA A 13 -1.09 -1.17 14.53
C ALA A 13 -0.66 -0.61 15.90
N ASN A 14 0.09 0.50 15.95
CA ASN A 14 0.64 1.02 17.21
C ASN A 14 0.41 2.53 17.37
N GLU A 15 0.51 2.99 18.62
CA GLU A 15 0.25 4.37 19.02
C GLU A 15 1.15 5.38 18.30
N LYS A 16 2.42 5.02 18.04
CA LYS A 16 3.34 5.91 17.30
C LYS A 16 2.83 6.19 15.89
N LEU A 17 2.34 5.16 15.20
CA LEU A 17 1.79 5.30 13.86
C LEU A 17 0.47 6.07 13.87
N ARG A 18 -0.41 5.82 14.85
CA ARG A 18 -1.66 6.58 15.02
C ARG A 18 -1.40 8.07 15.27
N ARG A 19 -0.38 8.41 16.06
CA ARG A 19 0.06 9.80 16.24
C ARG A 19 0.60 10.41 14.96
N ALA A 20 1.41 9.67 14.19
CA ALA A 20 1.87 10.14 12.89
C ALA A 20 0.69 10.38 11.93
N GLN A 21 -0.34 9.53 11.95
CA GLN A 21 -1.56 9.76 11.17
C GLN A 21 -2.31 11.02 11.63
N SER A 22 -2.43 11.25 12.94
CA SER A 22 -3.02 12.50 13.46
C SER A 22 -2.21 13.72 13.01
N ALA A 23 -0.88 13.63 13.07
CA ALA A 23 0.01 14.72 12.66
C ALA A 23 -0.16 15.08 11.18
N ILE A 24 -0.28 14.11 10.27
CA ILE A 24 -0.55 14.42 8.85
C ILE A 24 -1.98 14.90 8.59
N ASN A 25 -2.95 14.54 9.44
CA ASN A 25 -4.32 15.05 9.35
C ASN A 25 -4.41 16.51 9.82
N GLU A 26 -3.64 16.87 10.85
CA GLU A 26 -3.55 18.24 11.39
C GLU A 26 -2.68 19.14 10.50
N ASN A 27 -1.56 18.61 10.02
CA ASN A 27 -0.63 19.28 9.12
C ASN A 27 -0.21 18.33 7.97
N PRO A 28 -0.87 18.42 6.80
CA PRO A 28 -0.55 17.60 5.64
C PRO A 28 0.90 17.73 5.14
N TRP A 29 1.62 18.78 5.55
CA TRP A 29 2.99 19.04 5.13
C TRP A 29 4.06 18.56 6.12
N ASP A 30 3.68 17.77 7.14
CA ASP A 30 4.61 17.15 8.09
C ASP A 30 5.37 15.98 7.46
N ILE A 31 6.49 16.29 6.79
CA ILE A 31 7.33 15.31 6.08
C ILE A 31 7.86 14.22 7.02
N GLU A 32 8.11 14.52 8.30
CA GLU A 32 8.61 13.55 9.27
C GLU A 32 7.54 12.52 9.62
N ALA A 33 6.31 12.98 9.87
CA ALA A 33 5.17 12.09 10.11
C ALA A 33 4.88 11.21 8.88
N TRP A 34 4.89 11.78 7.67
CA TRP A 34 4.82 11.00 6.43
C TRP A 34 5.93 9.96 6.35
N GLY A 35 7.18 10.32 6.67
CA GLY A 35 8.32 9.41 6.66
C GLY A 35 8.19 8.24 7.63
N ILE A 36 7.52 8.42 8.77
CA ILE A 36 7.21 7.33 9.71
C ILE A 36 6.21 6.36 9.07
N LEU A 37 5.12 6.89 8.52
CA LEU A 37 4.05 6.08 7.93
C LEU A 37 4.49 5.35 6.66
N ILE A 38 5.30 5.98 5.80
CA ILE A 38 5.84 5.36 4.59
C ILE A 38 6.64 4.10 4.93
N ARG A 39 7.53 4.18 5.94
CA ARG A 39 8.35 3.04 6.35
C ARG A 39 7.50 1.85 6.80
N GLU A 40 6.41 2.11 7.51
CA GLU A 40 5.46 1.07 7.91
C GLU A 40 4.66 0.55 6.72
N ALA A 41 4.14 1.44 5.86
CA ALA A 41 3.32 1.06 4.72
C ALA A 41 4.06 0.10 3.76
N GLN A 42 5.36 0.30 3.57
CA GLN A 42 6.18 -0.55 2.71
C GLN A 42 6.34 -1.99 3.23
N THR A 43 6.09 -2.25 4.51
CA THR A 43 6.13 -3.62 5.08
C THR A 43 4.79 -4.35 4.94
N ARG A 44 3.74 -3.67 4.48
CA ARG A 44 2.37 -4.19 4.37
C ARG A 44 2.00 -4.48 2.92
N TRP A 45 0.99 -5.32 2.73
CA TRP A 45 0.47 -5.59 1.39
C TRP A 45 -0.26 -4.37 0.83
N ILE A 46 -0.08 -4.11 -0.46
CA ILE A 46 -0.62 -2.89 -1.08
C ILE A 46 -2.15 -2.77 -0.95
N ASN A 47 -2.88 -3.87 -0.96
CA ASN A 47 -4.32 -3.90 -0.77
C ASN A 47 -4.76 -3.34 0.59
N GLU A 48 -3.90 -3.39 1.61
CA GLU A 48 -4.19 -2.84 2.94
C GLU A 48 -3.85 -1.35 3.07
N VAL A 49 -2.89 -0.85 2.28
CA VAL A 49 -2.30 0.48 2.44
C VAL A 49 -2.43 1.38 1.21
N ARG A 50 -3.10 0.93 0.15
CA ARG A 50 -3.34 1.74 -1.06
C ARG A 50 -3.93 3.12 -0.75
N PRO A 51 -4.96 3.27 0.10
CA PRO A 51 -5.52 4.60 0.41
C PRO A 51 -4.48 5.57 0.98
N PHE A 52 -3.51 5.06 1.76
CA PHE A 52 -2.42 5.87 2.29
C PHE A 52 -1.48 6.37 1.19
N PHE A 53 -1.08 5.50 0.25
CA PHE A 53 -0.23 5.92 -0.87
C PHE A 53 -0.94 6.86 -1.83
N GLU A 54 -2.24 6.66 -2.08
CA GLU A 54 -3.08 7.60 -2.83
C GLU A 54 -3.13 8.98 -2.14
N GLN A 55 -3.30 9.03 -0.81
CA GLN A 55 -3.22 10.27 -0.04
C GLN A 55 -1.84 10.93 -0.16
N LEU A 56 -0.75 10.15 -0.12
CA LEU A 56 0.61 10.66 -0.22
C LEU A 56 0.86 11.36 -1.57
N VAL A 57 0.53 10.69 -2.67
CA VAL A 57 0.79 11.23 -4.02
C VAL A 57 -0.16 12.36 -4.40
N THR A 58 -1.36 12.40 -3.81
CA THR A 58 -2.27 13.55 -3.97
C THR A 58 -1.82 14.76 -3.14
N THR A 59 -1.20 14.54 -1.97
CA THR A 59 -0.62 15.61 -1.15
C THR A 59 0.66 16.19 -1.77
N TYR A 60 1.50 15.35 -2.37
CA TYR A 60 2.77 15.72 -2.99
C TYR A 60 2.88 15.28 -4.45
N PRO A 61 2.06 15.84 -5.36
CA PRO A 61 1.90 15.33 -6.73
C PRO A 61 3.15 15.50 -7.59
N THR A 62 4.03 16.46 -7.28
CA THR A 62 5.26 16.71 -8.03
C THR A 62 6.47 15.97 -7.47
N THR A 63 6.34 15.28 -6.33
CA THR A 63 7.45 14.57 -5.69
C THR A 63 7.59 13.18 -6.29
N GLY A 64 8.36 13.07 -7.38
CA GLY A 64 8.55 11.82 -8.12
C GLY A 64 9.00 10.63 -7.26
N ARG A 65 9.74 10.88 -6.16
CA ARG A 65 10.13 9.85 -5.19
C ARG A 65 8.93 9.11 -4.58
N TYR A 66 7.84 9.82 -4.26
CA TYR A 66 6.66 9.20 -3.65
C TYR A 66 5.85 8.39 -4.65
N TRP A 67 5.74 8.87 -5.89
CA TRP A 67 5.20 8.07 -7.00
C TRP A 67 5.97 6.79 -7.22
N LYS A 68 7.31 6.87 -7.25
CA LYS A 68 8.17 5.69 -7.41
C LYS A 68 7.89 4.65 -6.32
N ILE A 69 7.84 5.07 -5.06
CA ILE A 69 7.56 4.16 -3.93
C ILE A 69 6.20 3.49 -4.08
N TYR A 70 5.16 4.26 -4.46
CA TYR A 70 3.82 3.71 -4.64
C TYR A 70 3.78 2.67 -5.76
N ILE A 71 4.38 2.97 -6.91
CA ILE A 71 4.47 2.06 -8.05
C ILE A 71 5.25 0.79 -7.67
N GLU A 72 6.38 0.92 -6.95
CA GLU A 72 7.16 -0.22 -6.48
C GLU A 72 6.34 -1.16 -5.58
N GLN A 73 5.45 -0.61 -4.75
CA GLN A 73 4.56 -1.41 -3.90
C GLN A 73 3.50 -2.17 -4.71
N GLU A 74 2.86 -1.51 -5.69
CA GLU A 74 1.88 -2.15 -6.60
C GLU A 74 2.54 -3.24 -7.46
N VAL A 75 3.73 -2.99 -8.00
CA VAL A 75 4.48 -3.97 -8.83
C VAL A 75 4.98 -5.12 -7.97
N GLY A 76 5.47 -4.87 -6.76
CA GLY A 76 5.89 -5.92 -5.82
C GLY A 76 4.75 -6.90 -5.52
N TYR A 77 3.53 -6.40 -5.36
CA TYR A 77 2.34 -7.23 -5.21
C TYR A 77 2.06 -8.09 -6.45
N TYR A 78 2.12 -7.51 -7.65
CA TYR A 78 1.92 -8.25 -8.90
C TYR A 78 2.96 -9.37 -9.06
N ILE A 79 4.25 -9.10 -8.78
CA ILE A 79 5.31 -10.11 -8.86
C ILE A 79 5.07 -11.25 -7.86
N ALA A 80 4.74 -10.92 -6.61
CA ALA A 80 4.45 -11.93 -5.59
C ALA A 80 3.24 -12.79 -5.99
N TYR A 81 2.20 -12.19 -6.56
CA TYR A 81 1.03 -12.89 -7.08
C TYR A 81 1.41 -13.84 -8.23
N GLU A 82 2.09 -13.34 -9.25
CA GLU A 82 2.56 -14.12 -10.40
C GLU A 82 3.44 -15.29 -9.98
N GLN A 83 4.36 -15.10 -9.03
CA GLN A 83 5.20 -16.17 -8.50
C GLN A 83 4.42 -17.24 -7.73
N SER A 84 3.30 -16.87 -7.10
CA SER A 84 2.43 -17.83 -6.39
C SER A 84 1.54 -18.63 -7.34
N ILE A 85 1.08 -18.03 -8.44
CA ILE A 85 0.10 -18.61 -9.34
C ILE A 85 0.74 -19.37 -10.51
N ASN A 86 1.83 -18.86 -11.10
CA ASN A 86 2.48 -19.48 -12.25
C ASN A 86 2.94 -20.94 -12.00
N PRO A 87 3.50 -21.31 -10.84
CA PRO A 87 3.82 -22.70 -10.54
C PRO A 87 2.58 -23.60 -10.50
N ILE A 88 1.48 -23.13 -9.92
CA ILE A 88 0.21 -23.88 -9.81
C ILE A 88 -0.41 -24.10 -11.19
N ILE A 89 -0.40 -23.07 -12.04
CA ILE A 89 -0.90 -23.16 -13.41
C ILE A 89 0.00 -24.11 -14.23
N ALA A 90 1.31 -23.99 -14.10
CA ALA A 90 2.26 -24.86 -14.79
C ALA A 90 2.06 -26.35 -14.39
N GLU A 91 1.88 -26.65 -13.11
CA GLU A 91 1.58 -28.01 -12.63
C GLU A 91 0.27 -28.55 -13.21
N LYS A 92 -0.81 -27.74 -13.22
CA LYS A 92 -2.10 -28.17 -13.79
C LYS A 92 -2.04 -28.40 -15.30
N ILE A 93 -1.31 -27.56 -16.04
CA ILE A 93 -1.12 -27.74 -17.50
C ILE A 93 -0.35 -29.03 -17.79
N ILE A 94 0.72 -29.30 -17.03
CA ILE A 94 1.49 -30.54 -17.17
C ILE A 94 0.60 -31.77 -16.90
N LEU A 95 -0.21 -31.76 -15.84
CA LEU A 95 -1.12 -32.88 -15.52
C LEU A 95 -2.18 -33.13 -16.61
N VAL A 96 -2.62 -32.10 -17.33
CA VAL A 96 -3.55 -32.24 -18.46
C VAL A 96 -2.82 -32.74 -19.72
N ALA A 97 -1.55 -32.41 -19.91
CA ALA A 97 -0.78 -32.81 -21.09
C ALA A 97 -0.28 -34.27 -21.05
N ILE A 98 -0.35 -34.96 -19.90
CA ILE A 98 0.10 -36.35 -19.72
C ILE A 98 -1.07 -37.36 -19.72
N ASN A 99 -2.32 -36.90 -19.85
CA ASN A 99 -3.52 -37.74 -20.02
C ASN A 99 -4.04 -37.67 -21.46
#